data_AF-A0A3D1T744-F1
#
_entry.id   AF-A0A3D1T744-F1
#
_cell.length_a   1.000
_cell.length_b   1.000
_cell.length_c   1.000
_cell.angle_alpha   90.00
_cell.angle_beta   90.00
_cell.angle_gamma   90.00
#
_symmetry.space_group_name_H-M   'P 1'
#
loop_
_entity.id
_entity.type
_entity.pdbx_description
1 polymer ?
#
loop_
_entity_poly.entity_id
_entity_poly.type
_entity_poly.pdbx_seq_one_letter_code
_entity_poly.pdbx_strand_id
1 'polypeptide(L)'
;MGTWIASSNRYLAKRRVDCMEVRVAMAQINVVTGDLKGNALRIVKAMERARQEGADIVVFPERALTGHCAGALLEQRHFIEDQRR
;
A
#
# COMPACT_ATOMS: atom_id res chain seq x y z
N MET A 1 -37.06 -15.65 -27.06
CA MET A 1 -37.70 -15.16 -25.82
C MET A 1 -36.67 -15.26 -24.71
N GLY A 2 -36.30 -14.13 -24.11
CA GLY A 2 -35.31 -14.03 -23.05
C GLY A 2 -35.14 -12.56 -22.69
N THR A 3 -35.83 -12.13 -21.64
CA THR A 3 -35.89 -10.77 -21.13
C THR A 3 -34.60 -10.39 -20.42
N TRP A 4 -33.99 -9.26 -20.82
CA TRP A 4 -33.00 -8.55 -20.01
C TRP A 4 -33.53 -7.15 -19.70
N ILE A 5 -33.80 -6.89 -18.42
CA ILE A 5 -34.16 -5.57 -17.91
C ILE A 5 -32.86 -4.77 -17.76
N ALA A 6 -32.67 -3.78 -18.62
CA ALA A 6 -31.63 -2.77 -18.43
C ALA A 6 -32.11 -1.76 -17.36
N SER A 7 -31.66 -1.91 -16.12
CA SER A 7 -31.78 -0.83 -15.13
C SER A 7 -30.76 0.26 -15.47
N SER A 8 -31.23 1.29 -16.15
CA SER A 8 -30.45 2.48 -16.48
C SER A 8 -30.52 3.43 -15.29
N ASN A 9 -29.50 3.40 -14.43
CA ASN A 9 -29.38 4.38 -13.36
C ASN A 9 -28.64 5.61 -13.87
N ARG A 10 -29.39 6.48 -14.57
CA ARG A 10 -28.91 7.76 -15.07
C ARG A 10 -29.01 8.79 -13.95
N TYR A 11 -28.04 8.79 -13.03
CA TYR A 11 -27.95 9.88 -12.05
C TYR A 11 -27.40 11.14 -12.71
N LEU A 12 -28.33 12.08 -12.92
CA LEU A 12 -28.21 13.53 -12.97
C LEU A 12 -26.78 14.10 -12.95
N ALA A 13 -26.48 14.88 -13.99
CA ALA A 13 -25.30 15.72 -14.15
C ALA A 13 -25.04 16.62 -12.91
N LYS A 14 -24.27 16.12 -11.94
CA LYS A 14 -23.55 16.98 -10.99
C LYS A 14 -22.37 17.58 -11.74
N ARG A 15 -22.24 18.91 -11.65
CA ARG A 15 -21.07 19.66 -12.14
C ARG A 15 -19.80 18.84 -11.87
N ARG A 16 -19.05 18.49 -12.92
CA ARG A 16 -17.68 18.01 -12.78
C ARG A 16 -16.92 19.17 -12.12
N VAL A 17 -16.77 19.10 -10.80
CA VAL A 17 -15.48 19.50 -10.25
C VAL A 17 -14.52 18.61 -11.02
N ASP A 18 -13.54 19.19 -11.72
CA ASP A 18 -12.43 18.43 -12.25
C ASP A 18 -11.68 17.93 -11.00
N CYS A 19 -12.22 16.88 -10.37
CA CYS A 19 -11.64 16.31 -9.18
C CYS A 19 -10.55 15.39 -9.67
N MET A 20 -9.33 15.67 -9.23
CA MET A 20 -8.21 14.76 -9.41
C MET A 20 -8.62 13.42 -8.78
N GLU A 21 -8.73 12.38 -9.60
CA GLU A 21 -8.96 11.01 -9.13
C GLU A 21 -7.63 10.49 -8.58
N VAL A 22 -7.59 10.16 -7.29
CA VAL A 22 -6.40 9.60 -6.63
C VAL A 22 -6.65 8.12 -6.36
N ARG A 23 -5.80 7.26 -6.90
CA ARG A 23 -5.85 5.80 -6.74
C ARG A 23 -4.92 5.38 -5.61
N VAL A 24 -5.48 4.75 -4.58
CA VAL A 24 -4.72 4.30 -3.40
C VAL A 24 -4.67 2.77 -3.37
N ALA A 25 -3.46 2.21 -3.27
CA ALA A 25 -3.23 0.79 -3.06
C ALA A 25 -2.88 0.50 -1.58
N MET A 26 -3.41 -0.60 -1.05
CA MET A 26 -3.04 -1.10 0.28
C MET A 26 -2.20 -2.36 0.12
N ALA A 27 -0.90 -2.25 0.40
CA ALA A 27 0.03 -3.35 0.26
C ALA A 27 0.04 -4.24 1.51
N GLN A 28 -0.76 -5.31 1.50
CA GLN A 28 -0.72 -6.31 2.56
C GLN A 28 0.46 -7.27 2.36
N ILE A 29 1.56 -7.01 3.06
CA ILE A 29 2.82 -7.78 2.95
C ILE A 29 3.15 -8.50 4.27
N ASN A 30 3.76 -9.69 4.16
CA ASN A 30 4.22 -10.47 5.31
C ASN A 30 5.66 -10.06 5.67
N VAL A 31 5.80 -9.16 6.65
CA VAL A 31 7.09 -8.63 7.11
C VAL A 31 7.67 -9.50 8.22
N VAL A 32 8.99 -9.62 8.27
CA VAL A 32 9.71 -10.45 9.25
C VAL A 32 10.42 -9.54 10.25
N THR A 33 10.17 -9.73 11.54
CA THR A 33 10.80 -8.94 12.61
C THR A 33 12.32 -8.98 12.50
N GLY A 34 12.96 -7.81 12.40
CA GLY A 34 14.42 -7.66 12.33
C GLY A 34 15.05 -7.82 10.94
N ASP A 35 14.32 -8.36 9.94
CA ASP A 35 14.83 -8.52 8.57
C ASP A 35 14.70 -7.21 7.76
N LEU A 36 15.55 -6.22 8.05
CA LEU A 36 15.50 -4.90 7.40
C LEU A 36 15.61 -5.02 5.87
N LYS A 37 16.59 -5.78 5.38
CA LYS A 37 16.85 -5.94 3.95
C LYS A 37 15.72 -6.66 3.23
N GLY A 38 15.25 -7.78 3.77
CA GLY A 38 14.16 -8.52 3.15
C GLY A 38 12.84 -7.76 3.20
N ASN A 39 12.56 -7.04 4.29
CA ASN A 39 11.37 -6.20 4.38
C ASN A 39 11.43 -5.01 3.42
N ALA A 40 12.58 -4.36 3.28
CA ALA A 40 12.78 -3.32 2.26
C ALA A 40 12.51 -3.87 0.84
N LEU A 41 13.01 -5.07 0.52
CA LEU A 41 12.74 -5.71 -0.76
C LEU A 41 11.25 -6.03 -0.96
N ARG A 42 10.53 -6.46 0.09
CA ARG A 42 9.08 -6.69 0.05
C ARG A 42 8.31 -5.39 -0.21
N ILE A 43 8.70 -4.29 0.45
CA ILE A 43 8.14 -2.96 0.24
C ILE A 43 8.34 -2.53 -1.21
N VAL A 44 9.58 -2.59 -1.73
CA VAL A 44 9.91 -2.20 -3.12
C VAL A 44 9.08 -3.00 -4.13
N LYS A 45 8.99 -4.33 -3.99
CA LYS A 45 8.18 -5.17 -4.87
C LYS A 45 6.70 -4.79 -4.84
N ALA A 46 6.16 -4.48 -3.67
CA ALA A 46 4.77 -4.05 -3.54
C ALA A 46 4.54 -2.65 -4.12
N MET A 47 5.50 -1.73 -4.00
CA MET A 47 5.47 -0.42 -4.68
C MET A 47 5.47 -0.58 -6.20
N GLU A 48 6.33 -1.44 -6.74
CA GLU A 48 6.40 -1.73 -8.18
C GLU A 48 5.09 -2.28 -8.72
N ARG A 49 4.46 -3.22 -7.98
CA ARG A 49 3.14 -3.75 -8.32
C ARG A 49 2.06 -2.67 -8.27
N ALA A 50 2.01 -1.86 -7.21
CA ALA A 50 1.04 -0.77 -7.08
C ALA A 50 1.17 0.24 -8.24
N ARG A 51 2.42 0.55 -8.64
CA ARG A 51 2.70 1.40 -9.81
C ARG A 51 2.20 0.77 -11.11
N GLN A 52 2.40 -0.52 -11.32
CA GLN A 52 1.88 -1.24 -12.50
C GLN A 52 0.34 -1.27 -12.54
N GLU A 53 -0.30 -1.32 -11.39
CA GLU A 53 -1.76 -1.26 -11.23
C GLU A 53 -2.31 0.19 -11.26
N GLY A 54 -1.45 1.19 -11.52
CA GLY A 54 -1.84 2.60 -11.68
C GLY A 54 -2.22 3.31 -10.38
N ALA A 55 -1.68 2.89 -9.24
CA ALA A 55 -1.88 3.61 -7.98
C ALA A 55 -0.97 4.85 -7.89
N ASP A 56 -1.53 5.94 -7.37
CA ASP A 56 -0.81 7.18 -7.05
C ASP A 56 -0.17 7.12 -5.66
N ILE A 57 -0.83 6.41 -4.73
CA ILE A 57 -0.39 6.23 -3.35
C ILE A 57 -0.42 4.75 -3.01
N VAL A 58 0.61 4.26 -2.34
CA VAL A 58 0.61 2.93 -1.72
C VAL A 58 0.86 3.06 -0.23
N VAL A 59 0.04 2.39 0.58
CA VAL A 59 0.17 2.33 2.03
C VAL A 59 0.61 0.94 2.47
N PHE A 60 1.36 0.88 3.57
CA PHE A 60 1.95 -0.35 4.13
C PHE A 60 1.49 -0.57 5.58
N PRO A 61 1.62 -1.79 6.11
CA PRO A 61 1.39 -2.07 7.52
C PRO A 61 2.30 -1.22 8.41
N GLU A 62 1.85 -0.97 9.63
CA GLU A 62 2.67 -0.31 10.63
C GLU A 62 4.02 -1.04 10.79
N ARG A 63 5.10 -0.26 10.83
CA ARG A 63 6.47 -0.76 11.00
C ARG A 63 6.87 -1.81 9.95
N ALA A 64 6.43 -1.64 8.71
CA ALA A 64 6.74 -2.55 7.61
C ALA A 64 8.24 -2.82 7.41
N LEU A 65 9.12 -1.87 7.74
CA LEU A 65 10.56 -2.05 7.63
C LEU A 65 11.15 -2.93 8.75
N THR A 66 10.79 -2.67 10.00
CA THR A 66 11.39 -3.35 11.16
C THR A 66 10.64 -4.62 11.58
N GLY A 67 9.37 -4.74 11.18
CA GLY A 67 8.39 -5.63 11.80
C GLY A 67 7.83 -5.04 13.11
N HIS A 68 6.59 -5.41 13.43
CA HIS A 68 5.85 -4.85 14.57
C HIS A 68 6.46 -5.27 15.92
N CYS A 69 6.95 -6.51 16.03
CA CYS A 69 7.49 -7.07 17.28
C CYS A 69 8.96 -6.73 17.55
N ALA A 70 9.55 -5.75 16.85
CA ALA A 70 10.97 -5.39 16.99
C ALA A 70 11.28 -4.56 18.27
N GLY A 71 10.48 -4.66 19.33
CA GLY A 71 10.62 -3.86 20.56
C GLY A 71 12.03 -3.89 21.13
N ALA A 72 12.54 -5.08 21.49
CA ALA A 72 13.89 -5.25 22.02
C ALA A 72 15.01 -4.88 21.02
N LEU A 73 14.74 -4.99 19.71
CA LEU A 73 15.71 -4.56 18.68
C LEU A 73 15.83 -3.03 18.63
N LEU A 74 14.75 -2.29 18.89
CA LEU A 74 14.80 -0.83 18.91
C LEU A 74 15.60 -0.25 20.09
N GLU A 75 15.87 -1.04 21.14
CA GLU A 75 16.76 -0.64 22.24
C GLU A 75 18.24 -0.74 21.86
N GLN A 76 18.56 -1.43 20.75
CA GLN A 76 19.92 -1.67 20.30
C GLN A 76 20.34 -0.58 19.30
N ARG A 77 21.34 0.24 19.65
CA ARG A 77 21.80 1.35 18.80
C ARG A 77 22.16 0.91 17.38
N HIS A 78 22.85 -0.22 17.23
CA HIS A 78 23.26 -0.72 15.91
C HIS A 78 22.05 -1.00 15.01
N PHE A 79 20.95 -1.54 15.55
CA PHE A 79 19.74 -1.82 14.77
C PHE A 79 19.05 -0.54 14.31
N ILE A 80 19.11 0.54 15.09
CA ILE A 80 18.62 1.87 14.69
C ILE A 80 19.51 2.48 13.60
N GLU A 81 20.83 2.32 13.72
CA GLU A 81 21.80 2.79 12.73
C GLU A 81 21.63 2.07 11.38
N ASP A 82 21.35 0.76 11.42
CA ASP A 82 21.12 -0.05 10.22
C ASP A 82 19.86 0.35 9.46
N GLN A 83 18.87 0.99 10.09
CA GLN A 83 17.67 1.51 9.40
C GLN A 83 17.94 2.70 8.48
N ARG A 84 19.10 3.35 8.62
CA ARG A 84 19.49 4.51 7.82
C ARG A 84 20.29 4.14 6.57
N ARG A 85 20.63 2.87 6.41
CA ARG A 85 21.43 2.32 5.31
C ARG A 85 20.54 1.81 4.20
#